data_AF-A0A3N8HBQ4-F1
#
_entry.id   AF-A0A3N8HBQ4-F1
#
_cell.length_a   1.000
_cell.length_b   1.000
_cell.length_c   1.000
_cell.angle_alpha   90.00
_cell.angle_beta   90.00
_cell.angle_gamma   90.00
#
_symmetry.space_group_name_H-M   'P 1'
#
loop_
_entity.id
_entity.type
_entity.pdbx_description
1 polymer ?
#
loop_
_entity_poly.entity_id
_entity_poly.type
_entity_poly.pdbx_seq_one_letter_code
_entity_poly.pdbx_strand_id
1 'polypeptide(L)'
;MILVDTSVWIDHLRAGDAALTTLLEAERVLIHPFIVGELALGSMRNRQTVLDALRDLPAATAATDDEVQRMIDVVPLHGLDIGYVDAHLLASARLTDGTKLWTRDRRLLAAAERLQLVAHSAH
;
A
#
# COMPACT_ATOMS: atom_id res chain seq x y z
N MET A 1 -8.28 -5.44 -7.28
CA MET A 1 -7.07 -5.88 -6.55
C MET A 1 -6.89 -5.01 -5.30
N ILE A 2 -6.03 -5.37 -4.34
CA ILE A 2 -5.79 -4.59 -3.11
C ILE A 2 -4.29 -4.33 -2.95
N LEU A 3 -3.88 -3.06 -3.05
CA LEU A 3 -2.54 -2.61 -2.67
C LEU A 3 -2.48 -2.49 -1.15
N VAL A 4 -1.52 -3.16 -0.54
CA VAL A 4 -1.39 -3.23 0.93
C VAL A 4 -0.25 -2.35 1.39
N ASP A 5 -0.55 -1.42 2.28
CA ASP A 5 0.39 -0.48 2.88
C ASP A 5 1.31 -1.15 3.93
N THR A 6 2.44 -0.51 4.25
CA THR A 6 3.48 -0.97 5.15
C THR A 6 2.93 -1.20 6.56
N SER A 7 2.01 -0.36 7.03
CA SER A 7 1.38 -0.52 8.35
C SER A 7 0.70 -1.88 8.51
N VAL A 8 0.01 -2.37 7.47
CA VAL A 8 -0.67 -3.66 7.44
C VAL A 8 0.33 -4.82 7.40
N TRP A 9 1.38 -4.69 6.59
CA TRP A 9 2.44 -5.68 6.51
C TRP A 9 3.18 -5.85 7.83
N ILE A 10 3.50 -4.75 8.52
CA ILE A 10 4.17 -4.80 9.83
C ILE A 10 3.34 -5.61 10.83
N ASP A 11 2.03 -5.38 10.90
CA ASP A 11 1.14 -6.10 11.81
C ASP A 11 1.06 -7.58 11.44
N HIS A 12 0.87 -7.89 10.15
CA HIS A 12 0.81 -9.26 9.66
C HIS A 12 2.12 -10.03 9.93
N LEU A 13 3.28 -9.43 9.70
CA LEU A 13 4.56 -10.09 9.93
C LEU A 13 4.89 -10.28 11.43
N ARG A 14 4.27 -9.50 12.32
CA ARG A 14 4.46 -9.60 13.77
C ARG A 14 3.54 -10.63 14.41
N ALA A 15 2.26 -10.62 14.04
CA ALA A 15 1.22 -11.38 14.73
C ALA A 15 0.35 -12.26 13.81
N GLY A 16 0.52 -12.13 12.50
CA GLY A 16 -0.42 -12.67 11.52
C GLY A 16 -1.67 -11.79 11.39
N ASP A 17 -2.23 -11.77 10.19
CA ASP A 17 -3.52 -11.13 9.90
C ASP A 17 -4.33 -12.04 8.99
N ALA A 18 -5.43 -12.59 9.50
CA ALA A 18 -6.22 -13.61 8.80
C ALA A 18 -6.89 -13.07 7.52
N ALA A 19 -7.27 -11.79 7.52
CA ALA A 19 -7.85 -11.16 6.33
C ALA A 19 -6.78 -11.00 5.25
N LEU A 20 -5.56 -10.60 5.62
CA LEU A 20 -4.46 -10.55 4.66
C LEU A 20 -4.08 -11.94 4.15
N THR A 21 -4.03 -12.96 5.01
CA THR A 21 -3.79 -14.35 4.58
C THR A 21 -4.81 -14.79 3.53
N THR A 22 -6.09 -14.56 3.78
CA THR A 22 -7.18 -14.92 2.84
C THR A 22 -7.00 -14.21 1.50
N LEU A 23 -6.61 -12.92 1.51
CA LEU A 23 -6.38 -12.16 0.29
C LEU A 23 -5.13 -12.62 -0.47
N LEU A 24 -4.09 -13.04 0.23
CA LEU A 24 -2.88 -13.61 -0.37
C LEU A 24 -3.19 -14.95 -1.06
N GLU A 25 -3.91 -15.84 -0.38
CA GLU A 25 -4.34 -17.13 -0.93
C GLU A 25 -5.26 -16.97 -2.14
N ALA A 26 -6.07 -15.91 -2.17
CA ALA A 26 -6.94 -15.58 -3.29
C ALA A 26 -6.23 -14.80 -4.43
N GLU A 27 -4.92 -14.58 -4.34
CA GLU A 27 -4.13 -13.81 -5.30
C GLU A 27 -4.69 -12.38 -5.53
N ARG A 28 -5.20 -11.75 -4.47
CA ARG A 28 -5.85 -10.41 -4.53
C ARG A 28 -4.97 -9.27 -4.07
N VAL A 29 -3.80 -9.56 -3.53
CA VAL A 29 -2.85 -8.58 -2.98
C VAL A 29 -1.90 -8.10 -4.05
N LEU A 30 -1.67 -6.78 -4.07
CA LEU A 30 -0.62 -6.13 -4.81
C LEU A 30 0.45 -5.60 -3.86
N ILE A 31 1.69 -5.59 -4.34
CA ILE A 31 2.82 -4.94 -3.68
C ILE A 31 3.21 -3.66 -4.44
N HIS A 32 3.90 -2.74 -3.76
CA HIS A 32 4.54 -1.60 -4.39
C HIS A 32 6.03 -1.55 -3.99
N PRO A 33 6.95 -1.17 -4.90
CA PRO A 33 8.39 -1.17 -4.61
C PRO A 33 8.78 -0.36 -3.36
N PHE A 34 8.07 0.75 -3.08
CA PHE A 34 8.33 1.55 -1.88
C PHE A 34 7.96 0.83 -0.59
N ILE A 35 6.89 0.03 -0.58
CA ILE A 35 6.53 -0.82 0.57
C ILE A 35 7.62 -1.85 0.84
N VAL A 36 8.14 -2.49 -0.22
CA VAL A 36 9.28 -3.42 -0.09
C VAL A 36 10.50 -2.69 0.48
N GLY A 37 10.77 -1.47 0.03
CA GLY A 37 11.84 -0.61 0.53
C GLY A 37 11.69 -0.27 2.01
N GLU A 38 10.51 0.18 2.44
CA GLU A 38 10.22 0.49 3.84
C GLU A 38 10.36 -0.72 4.75
N LEU A 39 9.79 -1.87 4.35
CA LEU A 39 9.94 -3.13 5.07
C LEU A 39 11.41 -3.58 5.11
N ALA A 40 12.16 -3.36 4.03
CA ALA A 40 13.60 -3.59 4.00
C ALA A 40 14.38 -2.61 4.89
N LEU A 41 13.83 -1.54 5.44
CA LEU A 41 14.51 -0.78 6.49
C LEU A 41 14.17 -1.29 7.90
N GLY A 42 13.09 -2.06 8.03
CA GLY A 42 12.63 -2.65 9.28
C GLY A 42 13.42 -3.88 9.76
N SER A 43 13.25 -4.19 11.04
CA SER A 43 13.73 -5.43 11.66
C SER A 43 12.70 -6.55 11.49
N MET A 44 13.11 -7.66 10.88
CA MET A 44 12.24 -8.81 10.58
C MET A 44 13.01 -10.12 10.73
N ARG A 45 12.34 -11.17 11.21
CA ARG A 45 12.88 -12.54 11.18
C ARG A 45 12.83 -13.07 9.75
N ASN A 46 13.79 -13.91 9.37
CA ASN A 46 13.90 -14.48 8.01
C ASN A 46 13.80 -13.44 6.89
N ARG A 47 14.39 -12.26 7.15
CA ARG A 47 14.28 -11.05 6.33
C ARG A 47 14.45 -11.31 4.83
N GLN A 48 15.46 -12.08 4.42
CA GLN A 48 15.71 -12.35 3.00
C GLN A 48 14.53 -13.10 2.37
N THR A 49 14.11 -14.21 2.99
CA THR A 49 12.96 -15.01 2.53
C THR A 49 11.68 -14.18 2.44
N VAL A 50 11.42 -13.33 3.44
CA VAL A 50 10.23 -12.46 3.43
C VAL A 50 10.30 -11.44 2.29
N LEU A 51 11.44 -10.77 2.12
CA LEU A 51 11.59 -9.77 1.07
C LEU A 51 11.53 -10.38 -0.33
N ASP A 52 12.04 -11.59 -0.52
CA ASP A 52 11.95 -12.30 -1.81
C ASP A 52 10.50 -12.68 -2.10
N ALA A 53 9.78 -13.25 -1.13
CA ALA A 53 8.35 -13.53 -1.27
C ALA A 53 7.51 -12.27 -1.57
N LEU A 54 7.83 -11.13 -0.94
CA LEU A 54 7.16 -9.86 -1.22
C LEU A 54 7.43 -9.36 -2.64
N ARG A 55 8.64 -9.59 -3.18
CA ARG A 55 8.99 -9.21 -4.56
C ARG A 55 8.34 -10.09 -5.61
N ASP A 56 7.98 -11.33 -5.24
CA ASP A 56 7.29 -12.26 -6.12
C ASP A 56 5.78 -11.97 -6.23
N LEU A 57 5.24 -11.09 -5.39
CA LEU A 57 3.83 -10.66 -5.49
C LEU A 57 3.59 -9.81 -6.74
N PRO A 58 2.39 -9.86 -7.32
CA PRO A 58 2.01 -8.94 -8.40
C PRO A 58 2.16 -7.48 -7.95
N ALA A 59 2.83 -6.67 -8.76
CA ALA A 59 3.08 -5.27 -8.45
C ALA A 59 1.95 -4.37 -8.96
N ALA A 60 1.59 -3.35 -8.19
CA ALA A 60 0.81 -2.23 -8.69
C ALA A 60 1.64 -1.40 -9.70
N THR A 61 0.97 -0.72 -10.63
CA THR A 61 1.62 0.26 -11.51
C THR A 61 2.23 1.36 -10.66
N ALA A 62 3.56 1.48 -10.67
CA ALA A 62 4.26 2.50 -9.92
C ALA A 62 4.07 3.87 -10.60
N ALA A 63 3.48 4.81 -9.87
CA ALA A 63 3.38 6.19 -10.33
C ALA A 63 4.77 6.83 -10.39
N THR A 64 5.03 7.54 -11.48
CA THR A 64 6.21 8.40 -11.61
C THR A 64 6.09 9.63 -10.70
N ASP A 65 7.22 10.25 -10.36
CA ASP A 65 7.23 11.48 -9.57
C ASP A 65 6.36 12.58 -10.21
N ASP A 66 6.43 12.74 -11.54
CA ASP A 66 5.62 13.70 -12.29
C ASP A 66 4.12 13.41 -12.19
N GLU A 67 3.71 12.13 -12.21
CA GLU A 67 2.30 11.76 -12.02
C GLU A 67 1.81 12.03 -10.61
N VAL A 68 2.67 11.81 -9.61
CA VAL A 68 2.38 12.15 -8.21
C VAL A 68 2.23 13.65 -8.04
N GLN A 69 3.16 14.45 -8.59
CA GLN A 69 3.06 15.92 -8.50
C GLN A 69 1.80 16.45 -9.19
N ARG A 70 1.50 15.97 -10.40
CA ARG A 70 0.24 16.32 -11.08
C ARG A 70 -0.99 15.94 -10.27
N MET A 71 -0.96 14.80 -9.57
CA MET A 71 -2.05 14.41 -8.67
C MET A 71 -2.17 15.37 -7.48
N ILE A 72 -1.06 15.75 -6.85
CA ILE A 72 -1.03 16.69 -5.72
C ILE A 72 -1.57 18.07 -6.13
N ASP A 73 -1.33 18.50 -7.36
CA ASP A 73 -1.83 19.78 -7.87
C ASP A 73 -3.36 19.78 -8.10
N VAL A 74 -3.93 18.63 -8.49
CA VAL A 74 -5.37 18.52 -8.85
C VAL A 74 -6.24 17.94 -7.73
N VAL A 75 -5.63 17.30 -6.73
CA VAL A 75 -6.31 16.72 -5.57
C VAL A 75 -5.83 17.47 -4.32
N PRO A 76 -6.72 17.88 -3.40
CA PRO A 76 -6.34 18.55 -2.16
C PRO A 76 -5.72 17.55 -1.15
N LEU A 77 -4.51 17.06 -1.46
CA LEU A 77 -3.69 16.20 -0.60
C LEU A 77 -2.79 17.02 0.36
N HIS A 78 -2.66 18.32 0.13
CA HIS A 78 -1.90 19.21 1.00
C HIS A 78 -2.58 19.35 2.38
N GLY A 79 -1.76 19.42 3.44
CA GLY A 79 -2.25 19.59 4.81
C GLY A 79 -2.93 18.36 5.41
N LEU A 80 -2.78 17.17 4.80
CA LEU A 80 -3.31 15.91 5.35
C LEU A 80 -2.33 15.14 6.23
N ASP A 81 -1.14 15.70 6.47
CA ASP A 81 -0.04 15.08 7.22
C ASP A 81 0.37 13.68 6.71
N ILE A 82 0.18 13.41 5.42
CA ILE A 82 0.67 12.18 4.77
C ILE A 82 2.07 12.39 4.18
N GLY A 83 2.86 11.32 4.14
CA GLY A 83 4.19 11.31 3.56
C GLY A 83 4.16 11.30 2.03
N TYR A 84 5.31 11.55 1.41
CA TYR A 84 5.42 11.47 -0.05
C TYR A 84 5.25 10.04 -0.58
N VAL A 85 5.71 9.04 0.18
CA VAL A 85 5.47 7.62 -0.13
C VAL A 85 3.97 7.33 -0.16
N ASP A 86 3.19 7.83 0.80
CA ASP A 86 1.74 7.69 0.82
C ASP A 86 1.09 8.27 -0.45
N ALA A 87 1.57 9.43 -0.92
CA ALA A 87 1.11 10.02 -2.17
C ALA A 87 1.43 9.12 -3.38
N HIS A 88 2.60 8.48 -3.41
CA HIS A 88 2.92 7.47 -4.43
C HIS A 88 1.98 6.27 -4.37
N LEU A 89 1.61 5.78 -3.19
CA LEU A 89 0.68 4.66 -3.06
C LEU A 89 -0.72 5.03 -3.55
N LEU A 90 -1.20 6.23 -3.21
CA LEU A 90 -2.49 6.74 -3.70
C LEU A 90 -2.51 6.88 -5.23
N ALA A 91 -1.44 7.45 -5.81
CA ALA A 91 -1.30 7.58 -7.26
C ALA A 91 -1.26 6.20 -7.94
N SER A 92 -0.44 5.29 -7.41
CA SER A 92 -0.26 3.94 -7.96
C SER A 92 -1.55 3.12 -7.88
N ALA A 93 -2.29 3.22 -6.77
CA ALA A 93 -3.61 2.59 -6.63
C ALA A 93 -4.62 3.16 -7.64
N ARG A 94 -4.54 4.46 -7.96
CA ARG A 94 -5.40 5.10 -8.97
C ARG A 94 -5.04 4.72 -10.40
N LEU A 95 -3.75 4.54 -10.70
CA LEU A 95 -3.25 4.12 -12.02
C LEU A 95 -3.45 2.62 -12.29
N THR A 96 -3.63 1.82 -11.24
CA THR A 96 -3.83 0.38 -11.37
C THR A 96 -5.33 0.07 -11.38
N ASP A 97 -5.88 -0.32 -12.53
CA ASP A 97 -7.31 -0.52 -12.72
C ASP A 97 -7.96 -1.42 -11.66
N GLY A 98 -9.09 -0.95 -11.09
CA GLY A 98 -9.84 -1.69 -10.10
C GLY A 98 -9.09 -1.96 -8.79
N THR A 99 -8.03 -1.19 -8.50
CA THR A 99 -7.25 -1.32 -7.28
C THR A 99 -7.79 -0.44 -6.16
N LYS A 100 -7.75 -0.98 -4.95
CA LYS A 100 -8.02 -0.27 -3.70
C LYS A 100 -6.79 -0.33 -2.80
N LEU A 101 -6.62 0.65 -1.92
CA LEU A 101 -5.56 0.74 -0.93
C LEU A 101 -6.07 0.30 0.43
N TRP A 102 -5.38 -0.65 1.06
CA TRP A 102 -5.63 -1.05 2.44
C TRP A 102 -4.49 -0.55 3.33
N THR A 103 -4.82 0.29 4.31
CA THR A 103 -3.89 0.85 5.30
C THR A 103 -4.50 0.84 6.70
N ARG A 104 -3.64 0.85 7.73
CA ARG A 104 -4.02 1.14 9.13
C ARG A 104 -3.62 2.54 9.57
N ASP A 105 -2.88 3.27 8.75
CA ASP A 105 -2.59 4.67 9.02
C ASP A 105 -3.87 5.51 8.81
N ARG A 106 -4.27 6.24 9.85
CA ARG A 106 -5.53 7.00 9.85
C ARG A 106 -5.52 8.17 8.86
N ARG A 107 -4.36 8.78 8.61
CA ARG A 107 -4.21 9.93 7.71
C ARG A 107 -4.24 9.46 6.26
N LEU A 108 -3.50 8.40 5.96
CA LEU A 108 -3.55 7.75 4.65
C LEU A 108 -4.93 7.18 4.34
N LEU A 109 -5.60 6.58 5.34
CA LEU A 109 -6.97 6.10 5.20
C LEU A 109 -7.92 7.23 4.80
N ALA A 110 -7.89 8.35 5.52
CA ALA A 110 -8.73 9.51 5.22
C ALA A 110 -8.45 10.10 3.81
N ALA A 111 -7.19 10.12 3.38
CA ALA A 111 -6.82 10.53 2.03
C ALA A 111 -7.34 9.54 0.96
N ALA A 112 -7.22 8.24 1.21
CA ALA A 112 -7.73 7.19 0.34
C ALA A 112 -9.26 7.20 0.23
N GLU A 113 -9.97 7.48 1.33
CA GLU A 113 -11.43 7.64 1.35
C GLU A 113 -11.88 8.81 0.47
N ARG A 114 -11.22 9.97 0.58
CA ARG A 114 -11.51 11.14 -0.28
C ARG A 114 -11.34 10.84 -1.77
N LEU A 115 -10.36 9.99 -2.08
CA LEU A 115 -10.09 9.53 -3.44
C LEU A 115 -10.92 8.32 -3.86
N GLN A 116 -11.79 7.81 -2.99
CA GLN A 116 -12.56 6.58 -3.19
C GLN A 116 -11.68 5.36 -3.50
N LEU A 117 -10.45 5.35 -2.99
CA LEU A 117 -9.47 4.29 -3.17
C LEU A 117 -9.44 3.29 -2.01
N VAL A 118 -10.13 3.54 -0.90
CA VAL A 118 -10.06 2.67 0.29
C VAL A 118 -10.58 1.25 0.02
N ALA A 119 -9.82 0.24 0.48
CA ALA A 119 -10.29 -1.11 0.68
C ALA A 119 -10.80 -1.23 2.13
N HIS A 120 -12.06 -1.60 2.29
CA HIS A 120 -12.59 -1.94 3.60
C HIS A 120 -12.34 -3.43 3.81
N SER A 121 -11.60 -3.80 4.85
CA SER A 121 -11.58 -5.19 5.29
C SER A 121 -13.01 -5.55 5.72
N ALA A 122 -13.60 -6.56 5.10
CA ALA A 122 -14.81 -7.17 5.66
C ALA A 122 -14.43 -7.71 7.04
N HIS A 123 -15.16 -7.26 8.07
CA HIS A 123 -15.02 -7.73 9.44
C HIS A 123 -15.25 -9.24 9.54
#